data_AF-A0A8H7XEM9-F1
#
_entry.id   AF-A0A8H7XEM9-F1
#
_cell.length_a   1.000
_cell.length_b   1.000
_cell.length_c   1.000
_cell.angle_alpha   90.00
_cell.angle_beta   90.00
_cell.angle_gamma   90.00
#
_symmetry.space_group_name_H-M   'P 1'
#
loop_
_entity.id
_entity.type
_entity.pdbx_description
1 polymer ?
#
loop_
_entity_poly.entity_id
_entity_poly.type
_entity_poly.pdbx_seq_one_letter_code
_entity_poly.pdbx_strand_id
1 'polypeptide(L)'
;MAPHTIYLIVIPETSEASTIKELWLHTPTPLTIGRGHYFLSTSHLSSTLQNDAATNTSPFNLVTILPGASTSLPISIISLATNIWSFTAEIEEQWTTNYAERNSTLLHANTTPIPAFPHTPETPPDPNEEEVEFPLTETLRSFLAIFSTKYTGPVTMFNFLKFHEGMFPRYQMYMNAFLEDLGPKYGVAGRFVGSIVKNGDGEEESEASKAWDMMAGVHYPGAANFGRMLEDEAYKRLDRMYKKGVVRDNPILLMVELEE
;
A
#
# COMPACT_ATOMS: atom_id res chain seq x y z
N MET A 1 -13.88 -11.48 11.07
CA MET A 1 -13.14 -11.21 9.82
C MET A 1 -14.01 -11.65 8.66
N ALA A 2 -13.95 -10.95 7.54
CA ALA A 2 -14.70 -11.29 6.34
C ALA A 2 -13.75 -11.43 5.15
N PRO A 3 -13.96 -12.42 4.25
CA PRO A 3 -13.11 -12.60 3.09
C PRO A 3 -13.32 -11.45 2.10
N HIS A 4 -12.22 -10.99 1.52
CA HIS A 4 -12.19 -10.02 0.45
C HIS A 4 -11.21 -10.51 -0.62
N THR A 5 -11.58 -10.35 -1.89
CA THR A 5 -10.68 -10.58 -3.02
C THR A 5 -9.99 -9.27 -3.38
N ILE A 6 -8.66 -9.29 -3.37
CA ILE A 6 -7.82 -8.18 -3.80
C ILE A 6 -7.43 -8.45 -5.24
N TYR A 7 -7.53 -7.43 -6.08
CA TYR A 7 -7.02 -7.46 -7.45
C TYR A 7 -5.96 -6.39 -7.66
N LEU A 8 -4.86 -6.81 -8.28
CA LEU A 8 -3.89 -5.94 -8.95
C LEU A 8 -4.06 -6.15 -10.46
N ILE A 9 -4.29 -5.06 -11.19
CA ILE A 9 -4.73 -5.11 -12.59
C ILE A 9 -3.84 -4.18 -13.42
N VAL A 10 -3.58 -4.61 -14.65
CA VAL A 10 -2.94 -3.80 -15.68
C VAL A 10 -4.00 -3.41 -16.70
N ILE A 11 -4.31 -2.12 -16.76
CA ILE A 11 -5.20 -1.53 -17.77
C ILE A 11 -4.43 -0.53 -18.64
N PRO A 12 -4.92 -0.17 -19.84
CA PRO A 12 -4.28 0.86 -20.66
C PRO A 12 -4.17 2.20 -19.92
N GLU A 13 -3.02 2.89 -20.00
CA GLU A 13 -2.83 4.19 -19.33
C GLU A 13 -3.79 5.27 -19.83
N THR A 14 -4.28 5.14 -21.07
CA THR A 14 -5.28 6.02 -21.69
C THR A 14 -6.66 5.94 -21.03
N SER A 15 -6.90 4.95 -20.16
CA SER A 15 -8.12 4.89 -19.36
C SER A 15 -8.11 5.99 -18.30
N GLU A 16 -8.92 7.02 -18.51
CA GLU A 16 -9.14 8.09 -17.54
C GLU A 16 -9.82 7.54 -16.27
N ALA A 17 -9.61 8.21 -15.13
CA ALA A 17 -10.23 7.82 -13.86
C ALA A 17 -11.77 7.77 -13.96
N SER A 18 -12.37 8.75 -14.63
CA SER A 18 -13.81 8.81 -14.95
C SER A 18 -14.28 7.54 -15.68
N THR A 19 -13.55 7.10 -16.70
CA THR A 19 -13.84 5.88 -17.44
C THR A 19 -13.76 4.65 -16.55
N ILE A 20 -12.74 4.54 -15.70
CA ILE A 20 -12.61 3.40 -14.77
C ILE A 20 -13.79 3.32 -13.81
N LYS A 21 -14.28 4.47 -13.30
CA LYS A 21 -15.46 4.51 -12.43
C LYS A 21 -16.71 4.00 -13.14
N GLU A 22 -16.98 4.46 -14.37
CA GLU A 22 -18.14 4.01 -15.15
C GLU A 22 -18.11 2.50 -15.43
N LEU A 23 -16.92 1.96 -15.65
CA LEU A 23 -16.71 0.53 -15.87
C LEU A 23 -16.92 -0.29 -14.60
N TRP A 24 -16.97 0.34 -13.42
CA TRP A 24 -17.09 -0.30 -12.10
C TRP A 24 -18.50 -0.31 -11.51
N LEU A 25 -19.54 -0.02 -12.32
CA LEU A 25 -20.94 -0.22 -11.93
C LEU A 25 -21.23 -1.72 -11.70
N HIS A 26 -20.88 -2.22 -10.52
CA HIS A 26 -20.88 -3.64 -10.18
C HIS A 26 -21.41 -3.89 -8.78
N THR A 27 -22.00 -5.06 -8.57
CA THR A 27 -22.38 -5.57 -7.25
C THR A 27 -21.58 -6.85 -6.98
N PRO A 28 -20.82 -6.93 -5.89
CA PRO A 28 -20.74 -5.95 -4.81
C PRO A 28 -19.87 -4.74 -5.16
N THR A 29 -20.17 -3.62 -4.51
CA THR A 29 -19.34 -2.40 -4.54
C THR A 29 -17.98 -2.72 -3.92
N PRO A 30 -16.86 -2.27 -4.52
CA PRO A 30 -15.56 -2.39 -3.89
C PRO A 30 -15.49 -1.66 -2.56
N LEU A 31 -14.61 -2.14 -1.69
CA LEU A 31 -14.14 -1.35 -0.56
C LEU A 31 -13.34 -0.14 -1.05
N THR A 32 -12.49 -0.33 -2.07
CA THR A 32 -11.62 0.71 -2.64
C THR A 32 -11.31 0.40 -4.10
N ILE A 33 -11.06 1.47 -4.86
CA ILE A 33 -10.44 1.42 -6.18
C ILE A 33 -9.32 2.46 -6.18
N GLY A 34 -8.11 2.10 -6.54
CA GLY A 34 -7.00 3.05 -6.63
C GLY A 34 -6.03 2.77 -7.75
N ARG A 35 -5.38 3.82 -8.23
CA ARG A 35 -4.31 3.75 -9.21
C ARG A 35 -3.00 3.43 -8.52
N GLY A 36 -2.37 2.31 -8.90
CA GLY A 36 -1.02 1.96 -8.46
C GLY A 36 0.02 2.78 -9.23
N HIS A 37 1.04 3.29 -8.56
CA HIS A 37 2.06 4.13 -9.19
C HIS A 37 3.46 3.52 -9.11
N TYR A 38 3.88 3.08 -7.92
CA TYR A 38 5.26 2.71 -7.68
C TYR A 38 5.40 1.77 -6.49
N PHE A 39 6.13 0.66 -6.64
CA PHE A 39 6.57 -0.13 -5.50
C PHE A 39 7.78 0.57 -4.84
N LEU A 40 7.55 1.21 -3.70
CA LEU A 40 8.57 1.88 -2.90
C LEU A 40 9.56 0.87 -2.29
N SER A 41 9.08 -0.35 -2.08
CA SER A 41 9.84 -1.57 -1.79
C SER A 41 9.33 -2.66 -2.74
N THR A 42 10.24 -3.44 -3.35
CA THR A 42 9.88 -4.57 -4.22
C THR A 42 10.07 -5.89 -3.49
N SER A 43 9.40 -6.94 -3.97
CA SER A 43 9.53 -8.26 -3.37
C SER A 43 10.76 -9.00 -3.87
N HIS A 44 11.40 -9.74 -2.98
CA HIS A 44 12.37 -10.79 -3.34
C HIS A 44 11.77 -12.21 -3.23
N LEU A 45 10.53 -12.35 -2.75
CA LEU A 45 9.79 -13.61 -2.71
C LEU A 45 8.92 -13.81 -3.95
N SER A 46 8.71 -12.76 -4.74
CA SER A 46 7.89 -12.76 -5.95
C SER A 46 8.51 -11.86 -7.02
N SER A 47 8.57 -12.37 -8.26
CA SER A 47 8.89 -11.53 -9.42
C SER A 47 7.70 -10.68 -9.88
N THR A 48 6.49 -10.99 -9.41
CA THR A 48 5.24 -10.30 -9.77
C THR A 48 5.20 -8.89 -9.16
N LEU A 49 5.71 -8.70 -7.94
CA LEU A 49 5.70 -7.41 -7.25
C LEU A 49 7.06 -6.70 -7.36
N GLN A 50 7.52 -6.49 -8.60
CA GLN A 50 8.74 -5.75 -8.92
C GLN A 50 8.42 -4.63 -9.91
N ASN A 51 9.01 -3.44 -9.70
CA ASN A 51 8.88 -2.36 -10.68
C ASN A 51 9.51 -2.76 -12.01
N ASP A 52 8.96 -2.23 -13.11
CA ASP A 52 9.61 -2.30 -14.40
C ASP A 52 10.95 -1.54 -14.34
N ALA A 53 12.04 -2.21 -14.69
CA ALA A 53 13.39 -1.67 -14.56
C ALA A 53 13.67 -0.51 -15.55
N ALA A 54 12.94 -0.43 -16.68
CA ALA A 54 13.12 0.59 -17.69
C ALA A 54 12.31 1.86 -17.38
N THR A 55 11.08 1.71 -16.89
CA THR A 55 10.20 2.85 -16.60
C THR A 55 10.20 3.25 -15.12
N ASN A 56 10.70 2.39 -14.23
CA ASN A 56 10.64 2.55 -12.79
C ASN A 56 9.21 2.85 -12.34
N THR A 57 8.25 2.02 -12.79
CA THR A 57 6.83 2.10 -12.43
C THR A 57 6.32 0.76 -11.95
N SER A 58 5.23 0.78 -11.18
CA SER A 58 4.54 -0.44 -10.79
C SER A 58 4.09 -1.23 -12.03
N PRO A 59 4.23 -2.58 -12.03
CA PRO A 59 3.70 -3.43 -13.09
C PRO A 59 2.16 -3.43 -13.09
N PHE A 60 1.52 -3.02 -12.00
CA PHE A 60 0.07 -2.87 -11.86
C PHE A 60 -0.31 -1.40 -11.67
N ASN A 61 -1.29 -0.94 -12.42
CA ASN A 61 -1.74 0.45 -12.38
C ASN A 61 -3.18 0.59 -11.86
N LEU A 62 -3.85 -0.50 -11.52
CA LEU A 62 -5.14 -0.46 -10.84
C LEU A 62 -5.19 -1.51 -9.72
N VAL A 63 -5.73 -1.10 -8.57
CA VAL A 63 -5.91 -1.91 -7.37
C VAL A 63 -7.38 -1.83 -6.96
N THR A 64 -7.99 -2.95 -6.61
CA THR A 64 -9.31 -2.95 -5.98
C THR A 64 -9.43 -4.03 -4.92
N ILE A 65 -10.35 -3.82 -3.98
CA ILE A 65 -10.71 -4.80 -2.94
C ILE A 65 -12.21 -5.03 -3.03
N LEU A 66 -12.62 -6.25 -3.38
CA LEU A 66 -14.01 -6.65 -3.48
C LEU A 66 -14.40 -7.50 -2.26
N PRO A 67 -15.56 -7.27 -1.64
CA PRO A 67 -16.04 -8.12 -0.55
C PRO A 67 -16.44 -9.51 -1.08
N GLY A 68 -16.19 -10.54 -0.26
CA GLY A 68 -16.41 -11.94 -0.60
C GLY A 68 -15.13 -12.65 -1.03
N ALA A 69 -15.11 -13.99 -0.89
CA ALA A 69 -14.08 -14.84 -1.46
C ALA A 69 -14.40 -15.10 -2.93
N SER A 70 -13.40 -14.99 -3.81
CA SER A 70 -13.52 -15.29 -5.24
C SER A 70 -14.56 -14.45 -5.98
N THR A 71 -14.90 -13.26 -5.47
CA THR A 71 -15.78 -12.29 -6.14
C THR A 71 -15.16 -11.84 -7.46
N SER A 72 -15.83 -12.10 -8.58
CA SER A 72 -15.33 -11.77 -9.91
C SER A 72 -15.31 -10.27 -10.20
N LEU A 73 -14.32 -9.83 -10.98
CA LEU A 73 -14.28 -8.49 -11.56
C LEU A 73 -15.42 -8.28 -12.58
N PRO A 74 -15.84 -7.02 -12.82
CA PRO A 74 -16.76 -6.70 -13.90
C PRO A 74 -16.19 -7.11 -15.27
N ILE A 75 -17.04 -7.62 -16.17
CA ILE A 75 -16.62 -8.02 -17.54
C ILE A 75 -15.99 -6.84 -18.31
N SER A 76 -16.48 -5.63 -18.07
CA SER A 76 -15.94 -4.37 -18.60
C SER A 76 -14.45 -4.19 -18.28
N ILE A 77 -14.05 -4.53 -17.06
CA ILE A 77 -12.67 -4.44 -16.59
C ILE A 77 -11.84 -5.59 -17.10
N ILE A 78 -12.38 -6.82 -17.04
CA ILE A 78 -11.72 -8.01 -17.58
C ILE A 78 -11.37 -7.83 -19.06
N SER A 79 -12.27 -7.22 -19.84
CA SER A 79 -12.08 -6.99 -21.27
C SER A 79 -10.99 -5.97 -21.60
N LEU A 80 -10.65 -5.08 -20.66
CA LEU A 80 -9.59 -4.07 -20.80
C LEU A 80 -8.26 -4.53 -20.22
N ALA A 81 -8.31 -5.42 -19.23
CA ALA A 81 -7.12 -5.84 -18.51
C ALA A 81 -6.19 -6.65 -19.40
N THR A 82 -4.93 -6.25 -19.46
CA THR A 82 -3.87 -7.03 -20.12
C THR A 82 -3.26 -8.06 -19.18
N ASN A 83 -3.36 -7.81 -17.87
CA ASN A 83 -2.94 -8.73 -16.83
C ASN A 83 -3.78 -8.51 -15.56
N ILE A 84 -4.11 -9.60 -14.87
CA ILE A 84 -4.88 -9.61 -13.63
C ILE A 84 -4.18 -10.56 -12.67
N TRP A 85 -3.85 -10.06 -11.49
CA TRP A 85 -3.34 -10.86 -10.38
C TRP A 85 -4.25 -10.66 -9.18
N SER A 86 -4.55 -11.73 -8.45
CA SER A 86 -5.47 -11.67 -7.32
C SER A 86 -5.13 -12.65 -6.20
N PHE A 87 -5.64 -12.31 -5.02
CA PHE A 87 -5.57 -13.15 -3.83
C PHE A 87 -6.72 -12.82 -2.89
N THR A 88 -6.95 -13.69 -1.92
CA THR A 88 -7.97 -13.49 -0.89
C THR A 88 -7.31 -13.10 0.43
N ALA A 89 -7.90 -12.14 1.14
CA ALA A 89 -7.52 -11.83 2.51
C ALA A 89 -8.75 -11.77 3.41
N GLU A 90 -8.55 -12.13 4.67
CA GLU A 90 -9.52 -11.92 5.74
C GLU A 90 -9.29 -10.56 6.39
N ILE A 91 -10.18 -9.61 6.10
CA ILE A 91 -10.12 -8.26 6.65
C ILE A 91 -11.00 -8.20 7.91
N GLU A 92 -10.48 -7.60 8.98
CA GLU A 92 -11.24 -7.44 10.22
C GLU A 92 -12.41 -6.46 10.04
N GLU A 93 -13.52 -6.71 10.73
CA GLU A 93 -14.75 -5.93 10.58
C GLU A 93 -14.55 -4.45 10.94
N GLN A 94 -13.70 -4.14 11.93
CA GLN A 94 -13.35 -2.77 12.27
C GLN A 94 -12.75 -1.97 11.11
N TRP A 95 -12.18 -2.65 10.10
CA TRP A 95 -11.65 -2.03 8.90
C TRP A 95 -12.69 -1.90 7.79
N THR A 96 -13.79 -2.65 7.80
CA THR A 96 -14.80 -2.61 6.73
C THR A 96 -16.07 -1.86 7.15
N THR A 97 -16.42 -1.86 8.43
CA THR A 97 -17.53 -1.07 8.96
C THR A 97 -17.30 0.42 8.69
N ASN A 98 -18.33 1.07 8.13
CA ASN A 98 -18.32 2.50 7.76
C ASN A 98 -17.08 2.91 6.94
N TYR A 99 -16.55 2.02 6.10
CA TYR A 99 -15.32 2.30 5.35
C TYR A 99 -15.48 3.52 4.45
N ALA A 100 -16.58 3.65 3.71
CA ALA A 100 -16.81 4.78 2.80
C ALA A 100 -16.72 6.13 3.51
N GLU A 101 -17.35 6.29 4.67
CA GLU A 101 -17.32 7.52 5.48
C GLU A 101 -15.91 7.83 6.01
N ARG A 102 -15.23 6.82 6.56
CA ARG A 102 -13.84 6.98 7.05
C ARG A 102 -12.88 7.31 5.91
N ASN A 103 -13.02 6.61 4.78
CA ASN A 103 -12.22 6.83 3.59
C ASN A 103 -12.42 8.26 3.06
N SER A 104 -13.67 8.71 2.91
CA SER A 104 -13.98 10.07 2.49
C SER A 104 -13.38 11.12 3.43
N THR A 105 -13.45 10.88 4.75
CA THR A 105 -12.81 11.76 5.74
C THR A 105 -11.30 11.86 5.52
N LEU A 106 -10.61 10.74 5.30
CA LEU A 106 -9.16 10.72 5.04
C LEU A 106 -8.81 11.37 3.71
N LEU A 107 -9.63 11.18 2.67
CA LEU A 107 -9.39 11.74 1.34
C LEU A 107 -9.57 13.28 1.28
N HIS A 108 -10.35 13.85 2.19
CA HIS A 108 -10.66 15.28 2.20
C HIS A 108 -10.19 16.02 3.47
N ALA A 109 -9.35 15.37 4.30
CA ALA A 109 -8.83 15.97 5.52
C ALA A 109 -7.86 17.15 5.27
N ASN A 110 -7.22 17.20 4.10
CA ASN A 110 -6.25 18.23 3.76
C ASN A 110 -6.94 19.56 3.48
N THR A 111 -6.83 20.51 4.40
CA THR A 111 -7.32 21.88 4.23
C THR A 111 -6.25 22.86 3.74
N THR A 112 -4.97 22.46 3.82
CA THR A 112 -3.81 23.26 3.43
C THR A 112 -2.92 22.50 2.45
N PRO A 113 -2.30 23.18 1.48
CA PRO A 113 -1.34 22.55 0.58
C PRO A 113 -0.19 21.90 1.33
N ILE A 114 0.11 20.64 1.02
CA ILE A 114 1.26 19.92 1.56
C ILE A 114 2.50 20.32 0.74
N PRO A 115 3.56 20.85 1.36
CA PRO A 115 4.80 21.14 0.65
C PRO A 115 5.40 19.87 0.07
N ALA A 116 5.84 19.94 -1.19
CA ALA A 116 6.51 18.83 -1.86
C ALA A 116 7.71 18.32 -1.06
N PHE A 117 8.03 17.04 -1.23
CA PHE A 117 9.20 16.42 -0.61
C PHE A 117 10.47 16.94 -1.30
N PRO A 118 11.50 17.37 -0.56
CA PRO A 118 12.70 17.92 -1.17
C PRO A 118 13.58 16.82 -1.80
N HIS A 119 14.23 17.18 -2.91
CA HIS A 119 15.26 16.35 -3.55
C HIS A 119 16.52 16.19 -2.71
N THR A 120 16.79 17.13 -1.80
CA THR A 120 17.93 17.11 -0.90
C THR A 120 17.47 16.82 0.51
N PRO A 121 18.21 16.01 1.29
CA PRO A 121 17.91 15.80 2.70
C PRO A 121 17.81 17.13 3.47
N GLU A 122 16.79 17.25 4.31
CA GLU A 122 16.66 18.39 5.24
C GLU A 122 17.58 18.25 6.45
N THR A 123 18.00 17.02 6.75
CA THR A 123 18.90 16.65 7.84
C THR A 123 20.17 15.96 7.31
N PRO A 124 21.28 15.96 8.07
CA PRO A 124 22.46 15.19 7.71
C PRO A 124 22.13 13.71 7.52
N PRO A 125 22.83 12.99 6.61
CA PRO A 125 22.63 11.55 6.43
C PRO A 125 22.81 10.79 7.75
N ASP A 126 21.91 9.84 8.02
CA ASP A 126 22.07 8.94 9.15
C ASP A 126 23.21 7.96 8.81
N PRO A 127 24.28 7.89 9.62
CA PRO A 127 25.40 6.98 9.37
C PRO A 127 25.03 5.50 9.47
N ASN A 128 23.84 5.15 9.97
CA ASN A 128 23.35 3.79 10.10
C ASN A 128 22.07 3.56 9.28
N GLU A 129 21.86 4.31 8.19
CA GLU A 129 20.68 4.19 7.33
C GLU A 129 20.46 2.73 6.86
N GLU A 130 21.53 1.99 6.59
CA GLU A 130 21.48 0.57 6.20
C GLU A 130 20.92 -0.37 7.28
N GLU A 131 20.80 0.11 8.52
CA GLU A 131 20.21 -0.66 9.61
C GLU A 131 18.68 -0.55 9.70
N VAL A 132 18.08 0.35 8.92
CA VAL A 132 16.63 0.51 8.81
C VAL A 132 16.12 -0.54 7.81
N GLU A 133 15.03 -1.22 8.14
CA GLU A 133 14.38 -2.22 7.29
C GLU A 133 13.86 -1.60 5.99
N PHE A 134 13.45 -0.32 6.05
CA PHE A 134 12.99 0.45 4.91
C PHE A 134 13.74 1.78 4.77
N PRO A 135 14.97 1.76 4.21
CA PRO A 135 15.83 2.95 4.13
C PRO A 135 15.37 3.92 3.03
N LEU A 136 15.57 5.22 3.26
CA LEU A 136 15.30 6.25 2.26
C LEU A 136 16.46 6.35 1.27
N THR A 137 16.43 5.51 0.23
CA THR A 137 17.42 5.54 -0.85
C THR A 137 17.32 6.81 -1.70
N GLU A 138 18.37 7.15 -2.43
CA GLU A 138 18.39 8.30 -3.36
C GLU A 138 17.32 8.18 -4.46
N THR A 139 17.11 6.96 -4.97
CA THR A 139 16.07 6.67 -5.96
C THR A 139 14.68 6.89 -5.38
N LEU A 140 14.42 6.39 -4.18
CA LEU A 140 13.12 6.58 -3.50
C LEU A 140 12.86 8.06 -3.19
N ARG A 141 13.87 8.78 -2.70
CA ARG A 141 13.80 10.23 -2.48
C ARG A 141 13.45 10.97 -3.77
N SER A 142 14.17 10.68 -4.85
CA SER A 142 13.94 11.32 -6.14
C SER A 142 12.52 11.06 -6.65
N PHE A 143 12.04 9.83 -6.51
CA PHE A 143 10.66 9.48 -6.85
C PHE A 143 9.65 10.29 -6.01
N LEU A 144 9.79 10.31 -4.68
CA LEU A 144 8.86 11.03 -3.79
C LEU A 144 8.87 12.54 -4.04
N ALA A 145 10.04 13.12 -4.32
CA ALA A 145 10.17 14.54 -4.67
C ALA A 145 9.43 14.85 -5.98
N ILE A 146 9.66 14.08 -7.04
CA ILE A 146 8.97 14.27 -8.33
C ILE A 146 7.46 14.04 -8.17
N PHE A 147 7.06 12.94 -7.52
CA PHE A 147 5.66 12.58 -7.37
C PHE A 147 4.89 13.63 -6.59
N SER A 148 5.42 14.11 -5.46
CA SER A 148 4.75 15.11 -4.62
C SER A 148 4.62 16.50 -5.25
N THR A 149 5.39 16.82 -6.30
CA THR A 149 5.16 18.04 -7.11
C THR A 149 4.00 17.89 -8.09
N LYS A 150 3.72 16.66 -8.54
CA LYS A 150 2.64 16.36 -9.50
C LYS A 150 1.32 16.04 -8.82
N TYR A 151 1.39 15.46 -7.62
CA TYR A 151 0.23 15.04 -6.85
C TYR A 151 0.43 15.41 -5.37
N THR A 152 -0.40 16.34 -4.89
CA THR A 152 -0.36 16.86 -3.52
C THR A 152 -1.45 16.27 -2.63
N GLY A 153 -2.26 15.36 -3.17
CA GLY A 153 -3.36 14.74 -2.45
C GLY A 153 -2.95 13.54 -1.60
N PRO A 154 -3.93 12.94 -0.91
CA PRO A 154 -3.78 11.71 -0.14
C PRO A 154 -3.24 10.52 -0.91
N VAL A 155 -2.39 9.74 -0.26
CA VAL A 155 -1.88 8.47 -0.79
C VAL A 155 -2.15 7.33 0.17
N THR A 156 -2.21 6.13 -0.37
CA THR A 156 -2.22 4.89 0.42
C THR A 156 -0.93 4.12 0.12
N MET A 157 -0.23 3.74 1.18
CA MET A 157 0.86 2.76 1.11
C MET A 157 0.24 1.39 1.32
N PHE A 158 0.12 0.63 0.23
CA PHE A 158 -0.43 -0.72 0.25
C PHE A 158 0.70 -1.73 0.44
N ASN A 159 0.75 -2.29 1.64
CA ASN A 159 1.82 -3.14 2.14
C ASN A 159 1.42 -4.62 2.02
N PHE A 160 2.36 -5.45 1.60
CA PHE A 160 2.32 -6.90 1.82
C PHE A 160 3.39 -7.22 2.85
N LEU A 161 3.11 -8.13 3.77
CA LEU A 161 4.01 -8.42 4.90
C LEU A 161 4.24 -9.92 5.01
N LYS A 162 5.50 -10.31 4.92
CA LYS A 162 5.97 -11.64 5.31
C LYS A 162 6.81 -11.50 6.56
N PHE A 163 6.53 -12.27 7.59
CA PHE A 163 7.32 -12.25 8.83
C PHE A 163 8.29 -13.42 8.87
N HIS A 164 9.37 -13.24 9.63
CA HIS A 164 10.08 -14.39 10.18
C HIS A 164 9.18 -15.15 11.17
N GLU A 165 9.38 -16.46 11.28
CA GLU A 165 8.55 -17.33 12.12
C GLU A 165 8.47 -16.81 13.56
N GLY A 166 7.25 -16.68 14.09
CA GLY A 166 7.00 -16.22 15.45
C GLY A 166 7.29 -14.72 15.70
N MET A 167 7.62 -13.93 14.68
CA MET A 167 8.01 -12.52 14.87
C MET A 167 6.85 -11.52 14.75
N PHE A 168 5.65 -11.93 14.35
CA PHE A 168 4.49 -11.05 14.28
C PHE A 168 4.21 -10.28 15.59
N PRO A 169 4.27 -10.88 16.80
CA PRO A 169 4.09 -10.13 18.05
C PRO A 169 5.07 -8.97 18.23
N ARG A 170 6.32 -9.12 17.76
CA ARG A 170 7.32 -8.02 17.79
C ARG A 170 6.97 -6.94 16.77
N TYR A 171 6.44 -7.31 15.60
CA TYR A 171 5.91 -6.35 14.64
C TYR A 171 4.72 -5.55 15.21
N GLN A 172 3.86 -6.18 16.02
CA GLN A 172 2.78 -5.46 16.70
C GLN A 172 3.31 -4.41 17.68
N MET A 173 4.45 -4.64 18.33
CA MET A 173 5.11 -3.61 19.16
C MET A 173 5.53 -2.40 18.32
N TYR A 174 6.10 -2.63 17.13
CA TYR A 174 6.38 -1.55 16.16
C TYR A 174 5.11 -0.77 15.82
N MET A 175 4.03 -1.47 15.44
CA MET A 175 2.77 -0.83 15.05
C MET A 175 2.20 0.04 16.17
N ASN A 176 2.20 -0.45 17.41
CA ASN A 176 1.69 0.29 18.57
C ASN A 176 2.52 1.55 18.84
N ALA A 177 3.85 1.42 18.89
CA ALA A 177 4.74 2.58 19.11
C ALA A 177 4.64 3.60 17.96
N PHE A 178 4.52 3.11 16.72
CA PHE A 178 4.34 3.96 15.55
C PHE A 178 3.04 4.77 15.64
N LEU A 179 1.93 4.14 16.00
CA LEU A 179 0.62 4.81 16.11
C LEU A 179 0.54 5.79 17.29
N GLU A 180 1.27 5.53 18.37
CA GLU A 180 1.32 6.41 19.54
C GLU A 180 2.15 7.67 19.27
N ASP A 181 3.36 7.51 18.72
CA ASP A 181 4.36 8.58 18.68
C ASP A 181 4.51 9.27 17.32
N LEU A 182 4.35 8.53 16.21
CA LEU A 182 4.70 9.01 14.87
C LEU A 182 3.49 9.22 13.96
N GLY A 183 2.48 8.36 14.08
CA GLY A 183 1.30 8.40 13.24
C GLY A 183 0.65 9.79 13.22
N PRO A 184 0.31 10.36 14.39
CA PRO A 184 -0.28 11.70 14.47
C PRO A 184 0.62 12.80 13.91
N LYS A 185 1.95 12.70 14.08
CA LYS A 185 2.92 13.69 13.58
C LYS A 185 2.90 13.81 12.04
N TYR A 186 2.68 12.70 11.35
CA TYR A 186 2.67 12.65 9.88
C TYR A 186 1.27 12.53 9.27
N GLY A 187 0.22 12.52 10.10
CA GLY A 187 -1.18 12.35 9.69
C GLY A 187 -1.52 10.93 9.24
N VAL A 188 -0.76 9.94 9.70
CA VAL A 188 -0.93 8.54 9.29
C VAL A 188 -2.17 7.94 9.91
N ALA A 189 -2.91 7.17 9.11
CA ALA A 189 -4.04 6.39 9.60
C ALA A 189 -4.09 5.01 8.93
N GLY A 190 -4.48 3.98 9.68
CA GLY A 190 -4.81 2.69 9.08
C GLY A 190 -6.09 2.80 8.25
N ARG A 191 -6.09 2.20 7.05
CA ARG A 191 -7.29 2.08 6.19
C ARG A 191 -7.89 0.69 6.32
N PHE A 192 -7.06 -0.33 6.17
CA PHE A 192 -7.46 -1.71 6.32
C PHE A 192 -6.25 -2.57 6.66
N VAL A 193 -6.51 -3.69 7.34
CA VAL A 193 -5.53 -4.74 7.63
C VAL A 193 -6.23 -6.09 7.46
N GLY A 194 -5.56 -7.03 6.82
CA GLY A 194 -6.08 -8.38 6.65
C GLY A 194 -5.00 -9.45 6.58
N SER A 195 -5.38 -10.67 6.97
CA SER A 195 -4.53 -11.86 6.83
C SER A 195 -4.71 -12.46 5.43
N ILE A 196 -3.62 -12.70 4.71
CA ILE A 196 -3.69 -13.36 3.40
C ILE A 196 -4.00 -14.83 3.63
N VAL A 197 -5.08 -15.32 3.04
CA VAL A 197 -5.53 -16.70 3.25
C VAL A 197 -5.22 -17.55 2.02
N LYS A 198 -4.99 -18.84 2.30
CA LYS A 198 -4.99 -19.86 1.26
C LYS A 198 -6.41 -20.01 0.74
N ASN A 199 -6.55 -20.21 -0.55
CA ASN A 199 -7.83 -20.63 -1.10
C ASN A 199 -8.22 -21.99 -0.48
N GLY A 200 -9.53 -22.28 -0.39
CA GLY A 200 -10.05 -23.42 0.37
C GLY A 200 -9.49 -24.79 -0.05
N ASP A 201 -9.75 -25.82 0.76
CA ASP A 201 -9.22 -27.17 0.54
C ASP A 201 -9.46 -27.67 -0.91
N GLY A 202 -8.37 -27.84 -1.66
CA GLY A 202 -8.38 -28.34 -3.04
C GLY A 202 -8.11 -27.29 -4.12
N GLU A 203 -8.07 -25.99 -3.80
CA GLU A 203 -7.63 -24.95 -4.72
C GLU A 203 -6.11 -24.73 -4.63
N GLU A 204 -5.49 -24.42 -5.77
CA GLU A 204 -4.06 -24.13 -5.80
C GLU A 204 -3.79 -22.83 -5.03
N GLU A 205 -2.88 -22.89 -4.06
CA GLU A 205 -2.46 -21.72 -3.29
C GLU A 205 -2.00 -20.61 -4.24
N SER A 206 -2.59 -19.41 -4.11
CA SER A 206 -2.14 -18.23 -4.83
C SER A 206 -0.67 -17.94 -4.50
N GLU A 207 0.06 -17.35 -5.45
CA GLU A 207 1.43 -16.88 -5.21
C GLU A 207 1.49 -16.00 -3.96
N ALA A 208 0.50 -15.12 -3.78
CA ALA A 208 0.42 -14.25 -2.61
C ALA A 208 0.36 -15.02 -1.30
N SER A 209 -0.49 -16.06 -1.21
CA SER A 209 -0.65 -16.88 0.00
C SER A 209 0.58 -17.71 0.36
N LYS A 210 1.47 -17.95 -0.61
CA LYS A 210 2.79 -18.56 -0.38
C LYS A 210 3.81 -17.54 0.10
N ALA A 211 3.77 -16.34 -0.47
CA ALA A 211 4.79 -15.32 -0.29
C ALA A 211 4.58 -14.46 0.97
N TRP A 212 3.36 -14.06 1.31
CA TRP A 212 3.07 -13.11 2.39
C TRP A 212 1.99 -13.62 3.35
N ASP A 213 2.05 -13.14 4.59
CA ASP A 213 1.13 -13.51 5.66
C ASP A 213 -0.01 -12.50 5.79
N MET A 214 0.26 -11.22 5.53
CA MET A 214 -0.70 -10.13 5.73
C MET A 214 -0.63 -9.06 4.63
N MET A 215 -1.70 -8.28 4.52
CA MET A 215 -1.74 -7.04 3.77
C MET A 215 -2.28 -5.89 4.63
N ALA A 216 -1.87 -4.67 4.31
CA ALA A 216 -2.36 -3.47 5.00
C ALA A 216 -2.36 -2.24 4.09
N GLY A 217 -3.40 -1.43 4.20
CA GLY A 217 -3.48 -0.10 3.58
C GLY A 217 -3.24 0.96 4.64
N VAL A 218 -2.24 1.81 4.42
CA VAL A 218 -1.91 2.92 5.34
C VAL A 218 -2.06 4.24 4.61
N HIS A 219 -2.94 5.10 5.12
CA HIS A 219 -3.15 6.45 4.62
C HIS A 219 -2.03 7.39 5.03
N TYR A 220 -1.63 8.26 4.11
CA TYR A 220 -0.89 9.49 4.39
C TYR A 220 -1.61 10.67 3.75
N PRO A 221 -1.54 11.88 4.35
CA PRO A 221 -2.06 13.10 3.77
C PRO A 221 -1.48 13.39 2.38
N GLY A 222 -0.24 12.95 2.13
CA GLY A 222 0.37 12.94 0.81
C GLY A 222 1.72 12.23 0.82
N ALA A 223 2.28 11.96 -0.36
CA ALA A 223 3.56 11.27 -0.50
C ALA A 223 4.71 11.98 0.23
N ALA A 224 4.64 13.32 0.34
CA ALA A 224 5.65 14.09 1.05
C ALA A 224 5.62 13.87 2.57
N ASN A 225 4.46 13.58 3.16
CA ASN A 225 4.35 13.20 4.57
C ASN A 225 5.06 11.87 4.82
N PHE A 226 4.88 10.90 3.92
CA PHE A 226 5.60 9.63 3.98
C PHE A 226 7.12 9.83 3.86
N GLY A 227 7.59 10.61 2.88
CA GLY A 227 9.02 10.90 2.74
C GLY A 227 9.64 11.52 3.99
N ARG A 228 8.98 12.53 4.58
CA ARG A 228 9.44 13.17 5.82
C ARG A 228 9.41 12.25 7.04
N MET A 229 8.51 11.27 7.04
CA MET A 229 8.49 10.23 8.07
C MET A 229 9.72 9.33 7.95
N LEU A 230 10.12 8.95 6.75
CA LEU A 230 11.34 8.14 6.54
C LEU A 230 12.62 8.88 6.96
N GLU A 231 12.66 10.19 6.80
CA GLU A 231 13.77 11.03 7.27
C GLU A 231 13.82 11.19 8.79
N ASP A 232 12.74 10.88 9.50
CA ASP A 232 12.65 11.10 10.94
C ASP A 232 13.51 10.11 11.72
N GLU A 233 14.43 10.63 12.52
CA GLU A 233 15.23 9.82 13.43
C GLU A 233 14.38 9.03 14.43
N ALA A 234 13.21 9.54 14.83
CA ALA A 234 12.28 8.77 15.67
C ALA A 234 11.69 7.55 14.94
N TYR A 235 11.36 7.69 13.65
CA TYR A 235 10.97 6.56 12.81
C TYR A 235 12.08 5.54 12.69
N LYS A 236 13.29 5.98 12.30
CA LYS A 236 14.44 5.08 12.12
C LYS A 236 14.79 4.33 13.41
N ARG A 237 14.69 4.98 14.57
CA ARG A 237 14.87 4.31 15.87
C ARG A 237 13.82 3.22 16.12
N LEU A 238 12.54 3.51 15.89
CA LEU A 238 11.47 2.51 16.08
C LEU A 238 11.61 1.34 15.10
N ASP A 239 11.96 1.64 13.85
CA ASP A 239 12.22 0.64 12.82
C ASP A 239 13.38 -0.31 13.22
N ARG A 240 14.54 0.25 13.59
CA ARG A 240 15.68 -0.55 14.11
C ARG A 240 15.33 -1.39 15.33
N MET A 241 14.53 -0.82 16.25
CA MET A 241 14.20 -1.47 17.51
C MET A 241 13.25 -2.66 17.32
N TYR A 242 12.24 -2.49 16.45
CA TYR A 242 11.11 -3.42 16.39
C TYR A 242 10.92 -4.12 15.04
N LYS A 243 11.39 -3.57 13.92
CA LYS A 243 11.24 -4.17 12.58
C LYS A 243 12.46 -4.93 12.09
N LYS A 244 13.67 -4.48 12.41
CA LYS A 244 14.90 -5.14 11.95
C LYS A 244 14.91 -6.62 12.34
N GLY A 245 14.99 -7.50 11.33
CA GLY A 245 14.98 -8.96 11.52
C GLY A 245 13.62 -9.57 11.89
N VAL A 246 12.54 -8.81 11.80
CA VAL A 246 11.15 -9.26 12.03
C VAL A 246 10.43 -9.48 10.72
N VAL A 247 10.58 -8.53 9.80
CA VAL A 247 9.99 -8.60 8.46
C VAL A 247 10.96 -9.34 7.57
N ARG A 248 10.47 -10.38 6.89
CA ARG A 248 11.23 -11.13 5.90
C ARG A 248 11.13 -10.50 4.53
N ASP A 249 9.94 -10.04 4.13
CA ASP A 249 9.66 -9.36 2.86
C ASP A 249 8.51 -8.37 3.04
N ASN A 250 8.64 -7.17 2.47
CA ASN A 250 7.59 -6.15 2.55
C ASN A 250 7.57 -5.26 1.31
N PRO A 251 6.98 -5.71 0.20
CA PRO A 251 6.72 -4.84 -0.92
C PRO A 251 5.63 -3.83 -0.54
N ILE A 252 5.82 -2.58 -0.97
CA ILE A 252 4.95 -1.45 -0.62
C ILE A 252 4.58 -0.71 -1.89
N LEU A 253 3.33 -0.82 -2.32
CA LEU A 253 2.79 -0.09 -3.46
C LEU A 253 2.24 1.26 -3.00
N LEU A 254 2.78 2.35 -3.54
CA LEU A 254 2.11 3.66 -3.47
C LEU A 254 0.94 3.65 -4.44
N MET A 255 -0.26 3.89 -3.91
CA MET A 255 -1.47 4.06 -4.71
C MET A 255 -2.21 5.36 -4.36
N VAL A 256 -2.94 5.88 -5.35
CA VAL A 256 -3.87 7.00 -5.21
C VAL A 256 -5.28 6.47 -5.41
N GLU A 257 -6.15 6.69 -4.44
CA GLU A 257 -7.56 6.30 -4.54
C GLU A 257 -8.23 7.05 -5.69
N LEU A 258 -9.00 6.33 -6.50
CA LEU A 258 -9.95 6.95 -7.41
C LEU A 258 -11.17 7.29 -6.56
N GLU A 259 -11.47 8.58 -6.40
CA GLU A 259 -12.62 9.03 -5.60
C GLU A 259 -13.90 8.29 -6.05
N GLU A 260 -14.88 8.13 -5.16
CA GLU A 260 -16.23 7.72 -5.57
C GLU A 260 -16.94 8.90 -6.23
#